data_AF-A0A351T488-F1
#
_entry.id   AF-A0A351T488-F1
#
_cell.length_a   1.000
_cell.length_b   1.000
_cell.length_c   1.000
_cell.angle_alpha   90.00
_cell.angle_beta   90.00
_cell.angle_gamma   90.00
#
_symmetry.space_group_name_H-M   'P 1'
#
loop_
_entity.id
_entity.type
_entity.pdbx_description
1 polymer ?
#
loop_
_entity_poly.entity_id
_entity_poly.type
_entity_poly.pdbx_seq_one_letter_code
_entity_poly.pdbx_strand_id
1 'polypeptide(L)' 'ADTAFGRMTAFHGQMGMFVRAYAYMLSHGADGLRQVAEDAVLSANYIQVSLEADMSASYPGPCMHECLFDDR' A
#
# COMPACT_ATOMS: atom_id res chain seq x y z
N ALA A 1 33.69 36.89 11.90
CA ALA A 1 32.90 36.12 12.87
C ALA A 1 32.24 34.99 12.10
N ASP A 2 32.63 33.78 12.46
CA ASP A 2 32.28 32.50 11.85
C ASP A 2 30.81 32.17 12.22
N THR A 3 29.85 32.53 11.37
CA THR A 3 28.44 32.27 11.64
C THR A 3 28.11 30.82 11.29
N ALA A 4 28.10 29.95 12.30
CA ALA A 4 27.61 28.58 12.15
C ALA A 4 26.15 28.58 11.64
N PHE A 5 25.87 27.74 10.64
CA PHE A 5 24.60 27.67 9.90
C PHE A 5 23.37 27.22 10.74
N GLY A 6 23.52 27.06 12.05
CA GLY A 6 22.51 26.51 12.95
C GLY A 6 22.48 24.97 12.96
N ARG A 7 21.61 24.40 13.81
CA ARG A 7 21.48 22.94 13.98
C ARG A 7 20.73 22.36 12.78
N MET A 8 21.46 21.73 11.87
CA MET A 8 20.85 20.95 10.80
C MET A 8 20.12 19.74 11.38
N THR A 9 18.85 19.57 11.03
CA THR A 9 18.08 18.35 11.38
C THR A 9 17.60 17.69 10.08
N ALA A 10 17.45 16.36 10.09
CA ALA A 10 16.92 15.56 8.98
C ALA A 10 17.75 15.50 7.68
N PHE A 11 19.09 15.41 7.78
CA PHE A 11 19.94 15.20 6.58
C PHE A 11 19.54 13.96 5.75
N HIS A 12 18.96 12.94 6.41
CA HIS A 12 18.45 11.73 5.77
C HIS A 12 16.91 11.62 5.85
N GLY A 13 16.19 12.73 6.06
CA GLY A 13 14.72 12.69 6.22
C GLY A 13 14.26 11.87 7.43
N GLN A 14 13.08 11.24 7.33
CA GLN A 14 12.51 10.41 8.40
C GLN A 14 13.16 9.02 8.42
N MET A 15 14.37 8.91 8.98
CA MET A 15 15.18 7.68 9.03
C MET A 15 14.39 6.44 9.48
N GLY A 16 13.51 6.58 10.47
CA GLY A 16 12.66 5.49 10.95
C GLY A 16 11.74 4.90 9.87
N MET A 17 11.24 5.67 8.91
CA MET A 17 10.40 5.15 7.82
C MET A 17 11.21 4.33 6.82
N PHE A 18 12.45 4.73 6.54
CA PHE A 18 13.35 3.93 5.72
C PHE A 18 13.66 2.59 6.36
N VAL A 19 13.93 2.58 7.67
CA VAL A 19 14.15 1.33 8.42
C VAL A 19 12.91 0.44 8.39
N ARG A 20 11.70 0.99 8.57
CA ARG A 20 10.45 0.22 8.49
C ARG A 20 10.22 -0.39 7.12
N ALA A 21 10.39 0.38 6.05
CA ALA A 21 10.23 -0.11 4.68
C ALA A 21 11.28 -1.20 4.37
N TYR A 22 12.53 -1.00 4.79
CA TYR A 22 13.60 -1.97 4.58
C TYR A 22 13.37 -3.27 5.35
N ALA A 23 12.97 -3.19 6.62
CA ALA A 23 12.61 -4.35 7.42
C ALA A 23 11.42 -5.12 6.83
N TYR A 24 10.41 -4.42 6.32
CA TYR A 24 9.28 -5.04 5.62
C TYR A 24 9.73 -5.83 4.39
N MET A 25 10.52 -5.21 3.51
CA MET A 25 11.05 -5.87 2.30
C MET A 25 11.91 -7.08 2.64
N LEU A 26 12.79 -6.99 3.65
CA LEU A 26 13.62 -8.10 4.09
C LEU A 26 12.81 -9.23 4.72
N SER A 27 11.77 -8.91 5.50
CA SER A 27 10.93 -9.93 6.15
C SER A 27 10.10 -10.75 5.17
N HIS A 28 9.70 -10.15 4.04
CA HIS A 28 8.89 -10.83 3.02
C HIS A 28 9.74 -11.46 1.91
N GLY A 29 10.92 -10.91 1.59
CA GLY A 29 11.69 -11.36 0.44
C GLY A 29 11.00 -11.03 -0.90
N ALA A 30 11.65 -11.38 -2.00
CA ALA A 30 11.15 -11.04 -3.34
C ALA A 30 9.86 -11.81 -3.70
N ASP A 31 9.81 -13.09 -3.33
CA ASP A 31 8.66 -13.96 -3.50
C ASP A 31 7.48 -13.56 -2.59
N GLY A 32 7.75 -13.22 -1.33
CA GLY A 32 6.71 -12.75 -0.42
C GLY A 32 6.15 -11.39 -0.82
N LEU A 33 6.97 -10.46 -1.31
CA LEU A 33 6.45 -9.18 -1.84
C LEU A 33 5.55 -9.37 -3.07
N ARG A 34 5.88 -10.32 -3.94
CA ARG A 34 5.01 -10.71 -5.06
C ARG A 34 3.69 -11.30 -4.55
N GLN A 35 3.76 -12.22 -3.58
CA GLN A 35 2.58 -12.83 -2.99
C GLN A 35 1.66 -11.79 -2.34
N VAL A 36 2.21 -10.84 -1.57
CA VAL A 36 1.40 -9.75 -0.98
C VAL A 36 0.63 -8.97 -2.04
N ALA A 37 1.24 -8.68 -3.18
CA ALA A 37 0.58 -7.96 -4.27
C ALA A 37 -0.53 -8.82 -4.93
N GLU A 38 -0.26 -10.10 -5.17
CA GLU A 38 -1.23 -11.05 -5.73
C GLU A 38 -2.43 -11.24 -4.77
N ASP A 39 -2.16 -11.43 -3.48
CA ASP A 39 -3.16 -11.60 -2.43
C ASP A 39 -4.03 -10.35 -2.26
N ALA A 40 -3.46 -9.15 -2.40
CA ALA A 40 -4.23 -7.90 -2.35
C ALA A 40 -5.25 -7.81 -3.50
N VAL A 41 -4.85 -8.17 -4.72
CA VAL A 41 -5.75 -8.21 -5.88
C VAL A 41 -6.81 -9.29 -5.71
N LEU A 42 -6.41 -10.49 -5.29
CA LEU A 42 -7.34 -11.59 -5.05
C LEU A 42 -8.39 -11.22 -3.99
N SER A 43 -7.95 -10.61 -2.89
CA SER A 43 -8.81 -10.22 -1.77
C SER A 43 -9.82 -9.15 -2.18
N ALA A 44 -9.41 -8.14 -2.97
CA ALA A 44 -10.31 -7.11 -3.46
C ALA A 44 -11.39 -7.69 -4.39
N ASN A 45 -11.02 -8.57 -5.31
CA ASN A 45 -11.97 -9.24 -6.20
C ASN A 45 -12.90 -10.21 -5.45
N TYR A 46 -12.38 -10.89 -4.43
CA TYR A 46 -13.20 -11.73 -3.56
C TYR A 46 -14.28 -10.90 -2.84
N ILE A 47 -13.91 -9.75 -2.28
CA ILE A 47 -14.85 -8.83 -1.64
C ILE A 47 -15.88 -8.31 -2.67
N GLN A 48 -15.42 -7.91 -3.86
CA GLN A 48 -16.29 -7.42 -4.94
C GLN A 48 -17.40 -8.42 -5.28
N VAL A 49 -17.05 -9.68 -5.53
CA VAL A 49 -18.02 -10.75 -5.84
C VAL A 49 -18.88 -11.10 -4.62
N SER A 50 -18.29 -11.12 -3.42
CA SER A 50 -19.03 -11.45 -2.19
C SER A 50 -20.15 -10.46 -1.85
N LEU A 51 -20.04 -9.22 -2.33
CA LEU A 51 -21.00 -8.15 -2.05
C LEU A 51 -21.88 -7.80 -3.27
N GLU A 52 -21.80 -8.54 -4.38
CA GLU A 52 -22.51 -8.20 -5.63
C GLU A 52 -24.04 -8.21 -5.49
N ALA A 53 -24.59 -8.93 -4.50
CA ALA A 53 -26.01 -8.97 -4.22
C ALA A 53 -26.52 -7.75 -3.44
N ASP A 54 -25.63 -7.09 -2.69
CA ASP A 54 -25.98 -6.02 -1.76
C ASP A 54 -25.47 -4.64 -2.23
N MET A 55 -24.45 -4.60 -3.09
CA MET A 55 -23.78 -3.37 -3.51
C MET A 55 -23.51 -3.34 -5.02
N SER A 56 -23.77 -2.18 -5.64
CA SER A 56 -23.50 -1.93 -7.06
C SER A 56 -22.02 -1.60 -7.28
N ALA A 57 -21.29 -2.44 -8.02
CA ALA A 57 -19.90 -2.14 -8.38
C ALA A 57 -19.84 -0.94 -9.35
N SER A 58 -18.97 0.04 -9.08
CA SER A 58 -18.85 1.25 -9.91
C SER A 58 -18.29 0.99 -11.32
N TYR A 59 -17.58 -0.13 -11.49
CA TYR A 59 -16.97 -0.55 -12.76
C TYR A 59 -17.17 -2.06 -12.97
N PRO A 60 -17.46 -2.50 -14.21
CA PRO A 60 -17.63 -3.92 -14.52
C PRO A 60 -16.29 -4.65 -14.62
N GLY A 61 -16.31 -5.94 -14.28
CA GLY A 61 -15.15 -6.83 -14.37
C GLY A 61 -14.25 -6.81 -13.13
N PRO A 62 -13.15 -7.58 -13.17
CA PRO A 62 -12.23 -7.67 -12.04
C PRO A 62 -11.48 -6.35 -11.82
N CYS A 63 -11.24 -6.05 -10.56
CA CYS A 63 -10.46 -4.88 -10.13
C CYS A 63 -9.03 -5.26 -9.75
N MET A 64 -8.20 -4.26 -9.43
CA MET A 64 -6.85 -4.51 -8.91
C MET A 64 -6.90 -4.63 -7.38
N HIS A 65 -6.11 -3.85 -6.64
CA HIS A 65 -5.96 -3.98 -5.19
C HIS A 65 -7.09 -3.27 -4.39
N GLU A 66 -8.14 -2.82 -5.06
CA GLU A 66 -9.28 -2.13 -4.46
C GLU A 66 -10.54 -2.35 -5.29
N CYS A 67 -11.69 -2.47 -4.61
CA CYS A 67 -13.01 -2.52 -5.23
C CYS A 67 -13.83 -1.31 -4.78
N LEU A 68 -14.58 -0.70 -5.70
CA LEU A 68 -15.41 0.48 -5.46
C LEU A 68 -16.87 0.15 -5.70
N PHE A 69 -17.72 0.64 -4.81
CA PHE A 69 -19.16 0.52 -4.87
C PHE A 69 -19.81 1.91 -4.85
N ASP A 70 -20.97 2.05 -5.48
CA ASP A 70 -21.78 3.27 -5.44
C ASP A 70 -23.27 2.99 -5.26
N ASP A 71 -24.03 4.06 -4.99
CA ASP A 71 -25.45 3.99 -4.62
C ASP A 71 -26.41 4.12 -5.82
N ARG A 72 -25.96 3.78 -7.03
CA ARG A 72 -26.80 3.83 -8.25
C ARG A 72 -27.80 2.69 -8.32
#